data_AF-A0A197JIW3-F1
#
_entry.id   AF-A0A197JIW3-F1
#
_cell.length_a   1.000
_cell.length_b   1.000
_cell.length_c   1.000
_cell.angle_alpha   90.00
_cell.angle_beta   90.00
_cell.angle_gamma   90.00
#
_symmetry.space_group_name_H-M   'P 1'
#
loop_
_entity.id
_entity.type
_entity.pdbx_description
1 polymer ?
#
loop_
_entity_poly.entity_id
_entity_poly.type
_entity_poly.pdbx_seq_one_letter_code
_entity_poly.pdbx_strand_id
1 'polypeptide(L)'
;MDDFKRFREKVFALCNFPFVLTVTTKANILKLESSVLMREKLQLAFFRALFAGVNPPYLLLTIRRDYIIEDALVQLQHKSHEDLKKQLKVKFVNEEGIDEGGVQKEFFQLAMRELIDPKYGMFTLNDESRLCWFAQSPLEDELALDEYNMVGRLIGLAIYNGIILDIHFPLALYKKLALAAESQGDPSRLDEQWDLDDLMEIDPALAKGLRQLEAFEGDVLEAYDRTFQVEYESFGQTFQHDLIPDGVNIPLTNANRSEFVKEYLKFYFTTSIAKQFNAFSEGFHLVTLGSAIQLFRPEEVEQLICGSPDLDFNALEQITQYEGGFHAKSRIIRWFWETVHAYEDKDKKRLLFFATGSDRVPIGGLGHLSFTISKNGPDSMRLPTSHTCYNTLMLCAYSSKERLQERLMTAIGNAEGFGLM
;
A
#
# COMPACT_ATOMS: atom_id res chain seq x y z
N MET A 1 1.09 26.86 3.90
CA MET A 1 2.56 26.89 3.87
C MET A 1 3.10 27.52 5.15
N ASP A 2 2.68 28.74 5.48
CA ASP A 2 3.07 29.40 6.74
C ASP A 2 2.70 28.59 7.98
N ASP A 3 1.56 27.92 7.96
CA ASP A 3 1.09 27.10 9.08
C ASP A 3 2.02 25.90 9.36
N PHE A 4 2.38 25.12 8.33
CA PHE A 4 3.30 23.99 8.48
C PHE A 4 4.72 24.43 8.87
N LYS A 5 5.17 25.59 8.37
CA LYS A 5 6.44 26.17 8.79
C LYS A 5 6.43 26.52 10.28
N ARG A 6 5.36 27.17 10.77
CA ARG A 6 5.16 27.48 12.20
C ARG A 6 5.08 26.23 13.06
N PHE A 7 4.46 25.16 12.56
CA PHE A 7 4.43 23.85 13.21
C PHE A 7 5.84 23.28 13.40
N ARG A 8 6.69 23.33 12.37
CA ARG A 8 8.12 22.92 12.50
C ARG A 8 8.91 23.80 13.47
N GLU A 9 8.55 25.08 13.58
CA GLU A 9 9.14 26.04 14.52
C GLU A 9 8.56 25.92 15.95
N LYS A 10 7.65 24.96 16.21
CA LYS A 10 6.95 24.77 17.49
C LYS A 10 6.19 26.01 17.97
N VAL A 11 5.65 26.78 17.03
CA VAL A 11 4.77 27.94 17.27
C VAL A 11 3.31 27.54 16.99
N PHE A 12 2.33 28.37 17.39
CA PHE A 12 0.93 28.13 17.05
C PHE A 12 0.73 27.94 15.54
N ALA A 13 0.16 26.79 15.19
CA ALA A 13 -0.22 26.36 13.85
C ALA A 13 -1.46 25.45 13.95
N LEU A 14 -2.34 25.47 12.95
CA LEU A 14 -3.44 24.52 12.83
C LEU A 14 -2.92 23.07 12.71
N CYS A 15 -1.72 22.87 12.17
CA CYS A 15 -1.03 21.59 12.18
C CYS A 15 -0.73 21.05 13.59
N ASN A 16 -0.74 21.88 14.64
CA ASN A 16 -0.68 21.40 16.04
C ASN A 16 -1.98 20.70 16.48
N PHE A 17 -3.06 20.86 15.71
CA PHE A 17 -4.37 20.27 15.97
C PHE A 17 -4.83 19.45 14.76
N PRO A 18 -4.16 18.33 14.41
CA PRO A 18 -4.43 17.61 13.16
C PRO A 18 -5.89 17.17 12.97
N PHE A 19 -6.64 17.02 14.07
CA PHE A 19 -8.06 16.66 14.07
C PHE A 19 -8.98 17.72 13.44
N VAL A 20 -8.54 18.98 13.29
CA VAL A 20 -9.34 20.01 12.58
C VAL A 20 -9.10 20.00 11.06
N LEU A 21 -8.08 19.27 10.58
CA LEU A 21 -7.72 19.19 9.17
C LEU A 21 -8.39 17.97 8.54
N THR A 22 -8.95 18.13 7.35
CA THR A 22 -9.42 16.99 6.56
C THR A 22 -8.25 16.18 6.00
N VAL A 23 -8.48 14.91 5.67
CA VAL A 23 -7.49 14.04 5.01
C VAL A 23 -6.91 14.69 3.75
N THR A 24 -7.77 15.30 2.93
CA THR A 24 -7.36 16.01 1.71
C THR A 24 -6.46 17.21 2.03
N THR A 25 -6.75 17.98 3.07
CA THR A 25 -5.88 19.09 3.49
C THR A 25 -4.52 18.58 3.96
N LYS A 26 -4.48 17.50 4.76
CA LYS A 26 -3.24 16.88 5.21
C LYS A 26 -2.40 16.36 4.03
N ALA A 27 -3.03 15.67 3.07
CA ALA A 27 -2.38 15.19 1.85
C ALA A 27 -1.79 16.32 1.01
N ASN A 28 -2.50 17.44 0.89
CA ASN A 28 -1.98 18.62 0.21
C ASN A 28 -0.77 19.23 0.93
N ILE A 29 -0.77 19.27 2.27
CA ILE A 29 0.38 19.73 3.06
C ILE A 29 1.59 18.83 2.79
N LEU A 30 1.41 17.51 2.86
CA LEU A 30 2.48 16.54 2.61
C LEU A 30 3.03 16.65 1.18
N LYS A 31 2.16 16.73 0.18
CA LYS A 31 2.56 16.90 -1.23
C LYS A 31 3.36 18.18 -1.47
N LEU A 32 2.94 19.28 -0.84
CA LEU A 32 3.65 20.56 -0.92
C LEU A 32 5.02 20.48 -0.24
N GLU A 33 5.11 19.86 0.94
CA GLU A 33 6.39 19.64 1.63
C GLU A 33 7.37 18.83 0.75
N SER A 34 6.92 17.68 0.22
CA SER A 34 7.74 16.86 -0.67
C SER A 34 8.22 17.64 -1.89
N SER A 35 7.33 18.40 -2.54
CA SER A 35 7.67 19.21 -3.71
C SER A 35 8.71 20.29 -3.42
N VAL A 36 8.62 20.96 -2.26
CA VAL A 36 9.60 21.95 -1.82
C VAL A 36 10.95 21.28 -1.57
N LEU A 37 10.98 20.17 -0.82
CA LEU A 37 12.21 19.44 -0.53
C LEU A 37 12.89 18.93 -1.81
N MET A 38 12.12 18.35 -2.74
CA MET A 38 12.65 17.89 -4.04
C MET A 38 13.29 19.04 -4.81
N ARG A 39 12.64 20.23 -4.84
CA ARG A 39 13.19 21.43 -5.49
C ARG A 39 14.46 21.93 -4.82
N GLU A 40 14.53 21.93 -3.49
CA GLU A 40 15.73 22.28 -2.74
C GLU A 40 16.87 21.32 -3.05
N LYS A 41 16.64 20.00 -3.03
CA LYS A 41 17.66 18.99 -3.38
C LYS A 41 18.15 19.15 -4.82
N LEU A 42 17.25 19.44 -5.76
CA LEU A 42 17.60 19.71 -7.16
C LEU A 42 18.53 20.93 -7.27
N GLN A 43 18.18 22.05 -6.63
CA GLN A 43 19.00 23.27 -6.63
C GLN A 43 20.37 23.04 -5.97
N LEU A 44 20.41 22.32 -4.85
CA LEU A 44 21.64 21.94 -4.15
C LEU A 44 22.53 21.05 -5.02
N ALA A 45 21.96 20.10 -5.77
CA ALA A 45 22.72 19.24 -6.67
C ALA A 45 23.36 20.03 -7.81
N PHE A 46 22.61 20.96 -8.44
CA PHE A 46 23.17 21.87 -9.45
C PHE A 46 24.26 22.77 -8.88
N PHE A 47 24.05 23.34 -7.69
CA PHE A 47 25.06 24.18 -7.04
C PHE A 47 26.34 23.38 -6.73
N ARG A 48 26.22 22.16 -6.16
CA ARG A 48 27.38 21.29 -5.90
C ARG A 48 28.10 20.88 -7.18
N ALA A 49 27.37 20.65 -8.28
CA ALA A 49 27.97 20.34 -9.58
C ALA A 49 28.92 21.42 -10.09
N LEU A 50 28.71 22.69 -9.70
CA LEU A 50 29.60 23.80 -10.05
C LEU A 50 30.93 23.81 -9.28
N PHE A 51 31.00 23.20 -8.09
CA PHE A 51 32.14 23.35 -7.17
C PHE A 51 32.82 22.04 -6.73
N ALA A 52 32.09 20.92 -6.70
CA ALA A 52 32.53 19.68 -6.07
C ALA A 52 32.41 18.43 -6.98
N GLY A 53 32.10 18.62 -8.26
CA GLY A 53 31.86 17.52 -9.21
C GLY A 53 30.41 17.04 -9.25
N VAL A 54 30.12 16.05 -10.11
CA VAL A 54 28.75 15.63 -10.45
C VAL A 54 28.05 14.99 -9.25
N ASN A 55 27.02 15.67 -8.72
CA ASN A 55 26.04 15.07 -7.81
C ASN A 55 24.74 14.82 -8.61
N PRO A 56 24.24 13.57 -8.68
CA PRO A 56 23.03 13.28 -9.43
C PRO A 56 21.84 14.08 -8.86
N PRO A 57 21.13 14.86 -9.70
CA PRO A 57 20.03 15.73 -9.26
C PRO A 57 18.75 14.97 -8.88
N TYR A 58 18.66 13.71 -9.27
CA TYR A 58 17.51 12.83 -9.05
C TYR A 58 17.96 11.56 -8.33
N LEU A 59 17.03 10.92 -7.63
CA LEU A 59 17.18 9.52 -7.25
C LEU A 59 16.82 8.68 -8.46
N LEU A 60 17.81 8.36 -9.30
CA LEU A 60 17.61 7.53 -10.48
C LEU A 60 17.75 6.05 -10.12
N LEU A 61 16.70 5.27 -10.37
CA LEU A 61 16.73 3.81 -10.34
C LEU A 61 16.72 3.26 -11.77
N THR A 62 17.72 2.46 -12.10
CA THR A 62 17.82 1.78 -13.41
C THR A 62 17.50 0.31 -13.22
N ILE A 63 16.37 -0.14 -13.76
CA ILE A 63 15.77 -1.44 -13.42
C ILE A 63 15.72 -2.35 -14.65
N ARG A 64 16.11 -3.61 -14.49
CA ARG A 64 15.85 -4.68 -15.46
C ARG A 64 14.51 -5.33 -15.13
N ARG A 65 13.66 -5.56 -16.13
CA ARG A 65 12.33 -6.15 -15.93
C ARG A 65 12.33 -7.52 -15.26
N ASP A 66 13.39 -8.30 -15.50
CA ASP A 66 13.53 -9.65 -14.94
C ASP A 66 14.21 -9.67 -13.55
N TYR A 67 14.63 -8.51 -13.03
CA TYR A 67 15.38 -8.38 -11.77
C TYR A 67 14.96 -7.13 -10.99
N ILE A 68 13.64 -6.91 -10.86
CA ILE A 68 13.08 -5.66 -10.33
C ILE A 68 13.49 -5.47 -8.87
N ILE A 69 13.39 -6.54 -8.09
CA ILE A 69 13.67 -6.54 -6.66
C ILE A 69 15.16 -6.39 -6.40
N GLU A 70 15.99 -7.19 -7.08
CA GLU A 70 17.44 -7.19 -6.88
C GLU A 70 18.06 -5.85 -7.30
N ASP A 71 17.63 -5.29 -8.45
CA ASP A 71 18.13 -4.00 -8.92
C ASP A 71 17.68 -2.88 -7.98
N ALA A 72 16.45 -2.92 -7.46
CA ALA A 72 15.96 -1.94 -6.49
C ALA A 72 16.73 -2.03 -5.17
N LEU A 73 16.95 -3.24 -4.65
CA LEU A 73 17.63 -3.48 -3.38
C LEU A 73 19.06 -2.94 -3.45
N VAL A 74 19.84 -3.37 -4.43
CA VAL A 74 21.24 -2.92 -4.62
C VAL A 74 21.33 -1.40 -4.75
N GLN A 75 20.38 -0.78 -5.45
CA GLN A 75 20.40 0.67 -5.66
C GLN A 75 19.89 1.48 -4.48
N LEU A 76 19.04 0.91 -3.62
CA LEU A 76 18.47 1.62 -2.47
C LEU A 76 19.22 1.36 -1.17
N GLN A 77 19.89 0.22 -1.01
CA GLN A 77 20.52 -0.23 0.25
C GLN A 77 21.45 0.85 0.84
N HIS A 78 22.30 1.45 0.00
CA HIS A 78 23.30 2.45 0.42
C HIS A 78 22.86 3.91 0.23
N LYS A 79 21.59 4.17 -0.10
CA LYS A 79 21.11 5.56 -0.26
C LYS A 79 20.94 6.22 1.10
N SER A 80 21.54 7.40 1.22
CA SER A 80 21.38 8.23 2.41
C SER A 80 19.96 8.79 2.51
N HIS A 81 19.55 9.22 3.71
CA HIS A 81 18.30 9.97 3.90
C HIS A 81 18.19 11.16 2.92
N GLU A 82 19.30 11.85 2.66
CA GLU A 82 19.36 12.99 1.75
C GLU A 82 19.11 12.60 0.28
N ASP A 83 19.58 11.42 -0.15
CA ASP A 83 19.33 10.91 -1.50
C ASP A 83 17.88 10.47 -1.67
N LEU A 84 17.27 9.89 -0.64
CA LEU A 84 15.87 9.45 -0.66
C LEU A 84 14.87 10.62 -0.72
N LYS A 85 15.32 11.84 -0.37
CA LYS A 85 14.56 13.09 -0.52
C LYS A 85 14.75 13.77 -1.88
N LYS A 86 15.49 13.16 -2.82
CA LYS A 86 15.52 13.63 -4.22
C LYS A 86 14.26 13.15 -4.93
N GLN A 87 13.84 13.86 -5.98
CA GLN A 87 12.77 13.38 -6.84
C GLN A 87 13.19 12.02 -7.45
N LEU A 88 12.33 11.01 -7.30
CA LEU A 88 12.54 9.70 -7.89
C LEU A 88 12.46 9.82 -9.41
N LYS A 89 13.30 9.06 -10.10
CA LYS A 89 13.15 8.75 -11.52
C LYS A 89 13.42 7.28 -11.74
N VAL A 90 12.59 6.62 -12.52
CA VAL A 90 12.81 5.22 -12.88
C VAL A 90 13.09 5.10 -14.37
N LYS A 91 14.05 4.23 -14.72
CA LYS A 91 14.39 3.89 -16.09
C LYS A 91 14.50 2.38 -16.24
N PHE A 92 13.72 1.79 -17.13
CA PHE A 92 13.93 0.40 -17.53
C PHE A 92 15.10 0.29 -18.51
N VAL A 93 15.95 -0.73 -18.32
CA VAL A 93 17.11 -0.98 -19.17
C VAL A 93 16.65 -1.29 -20.60
N ASN A 94 17.30 -0.68 -21.60
CA ASN A 94 16.99 -0.83 -23.03
C ASN A 94 15.62 -0.29 -23.48
N GLU A 95 14.95 0.53 -22.67
CA GLU A 95 13.67 1.15 -23.03
C GLU A 95 13.79 2.67 -23.23
N GLU A 96 13.12 3.18 -24.26
CA GLU A 96 12.96 4.60 -24.49
C GLU A 96 11.83 5.13 -23.60
N GLY A 97 12.18 5.79 -22.51
CA GLY A 97 11.25 6.47 -21.64
C GLY A 97 11.95 7.58 -20.87
N ILE A 98 11.52 8.83 -21.09
CA ILE A 98 11.78 9.93 -20.16
C ILE A 98 10.59 9.94 -19.20
N ASP A 99 10.87 9.75 -17.93
CA ASP A 99 9.86 9.57 -16.89
C ASP A 99 8.99 10.83 -16.68
N GLU A 100 7.72 10.75 -17.09
CA GLU A 100 6.63 11.69 -16.78
C GLU A 100 5.62 11.09 -15.76
N GLY A 101 6.05 10.13 -14.94
CA GLY A 101 5.27 9.51 -13.84
C GLY A 101 4.73 8.10 -14.13
N GLY A 102 4.48 7.76 -15.40
CA GLY A 102 3.98 6.44 -15.78
C GLY A 102 4.97 5.30 -15.48
N VAL A 103 6.27 5.54 -15.69
CA VAL A 103 7.33 4.54 -15.44
C VAL A 103 7.51 4.27 -13.95
N GLN A 104 7.37 5.29 -13.10
CA GLN A 104 7.41 5.11 -11.64
C GLN A 104 6.26 4.24 -11.17
N LYS A 105 5.05 4.55 -11.64
CA LYS A 105 3.84 3.80 -11.28
C LYS A 105 3.98 2.33 -11.67
N GLU A 106 4.45 2.05 -12.88
CA GLU A 106 4.71 0.68 -13.34
C GLU A 106 5.73 -0.04 -12.45
N PHE A 107 6.85 0.61 -12.13
CA PHE A 107 7.87 0.04 -11.25
C PHE A 107 7.30 -0.35 -9.88
N PHE A 108 6.56 0.55 -9.23
CA PHE A 108 5.95 0.24 -7.93
C PHE A 108 4.92 -0.89 -8.02
N GLN A 109 4.11 -0.93 -9.09
CA GLN A 109 3.15 -2.01 -9.30
C GLN A 109 3.83 -3.37 -9.45
N LEU A 110 4.93 -3.44 -10.22
CA LEU A 110 5.68 -4.67 -10.40
C LEU A 110 6.40 -5.09 -9.12
N ALA A 111 7.12 -4.16 -8.47
CA ALA A 111 7.87 -4.45 -7.25
C ALA A 111 6.95 -4.90 -6.10
N MET A 112 5.83 -4.21 -5.86
CA MET A 112 4.90 -4.59 -4.79
C MET A 112 4.22 -5.93 -5.07
N ARG A 113 3.90 -6.23 -6.33
CA ARG A 113 3.32 -7.52 -6.72
C ARG A 113 4.27 -8.67 -6.41
N GLU A 114 5.55 -8.51 -6.73
CA GLU A 114 6.56 -9.56 -6.51
C GLU A 114 6.87 -9.77 -5.02
N LEU A 115 7.03 -8.67 -4.26
CA LEU A 115 7.37 -8.75 -2.82
C LEU A 115 6.23 -9.28 -1.94
N ILE A 116 4.97 -9.11 -2.38
CA ILE A 116 3.79 -9.58 -1.65
C ILE A 116 3.34 -10.97 -2.13
N ASP A 117 3.89 -11.48 -3.24
CA ASP A 117 3.55 -12.82 -3.70
C ASP A 117 3.91 -13.85 -2.62
N PRO A 118 2.98 -14.74 -2.20
CA PRO A 118 3.26 -15.78 -1.21
C PRO A 118 4.48 -16.65 -1.53
N LYS A 119 4.84 -16.80 -2.82
CA LYS A 119 6.05 -17.52 -3.27
C LYS A 119 7.35 -16.84 -2.84
N TYR A 120 7.32 -15.52 -2.64
CA TYR A 120 8.46 -14.76 -2.14
C TYR A 120 8.68 -15.02 -0.64
N GLY A 121 7.61 -15.29 0.11
CA GLY A 121 7.68 -15.76 1.50
C GLY A 121 7.83 -14.67 2.57
N MET A 122 7.76 -13.39 2.20
CA MET A 122 7.79 -12.26 3.16
C MET A 122 6.44 -11.99 3.83
N PHE A 123 5.35 -12.22 3.11
CA PHE A 123 4.01 -11.96 3.62
C PHE A 123 3.11 -13.16 3.40
N THR A 124 2.20 -13.40 4.33
CA THR A 124 1.15 -14.40 4.24
C THR A 124 -0.15 -13.71 3.86
N LEU A 125 -0.82 -14.22 2.84
CA LEU A 125 -2.14 -13.78 2.42
C LEU A 125 -3.20 -14.62 3.12
N ASN A 126 -4.11 -13.98 3.86
CA ASN A 126 -5.28 -14.67 4.39
C ASN A 126 -6.36 -14.78 3.31
N ASP A 127 -6.89 -15.99 3.10
CA ASP A 127 -7.85 -16.24 2.02
C ASP A 127 -9.24 -15.61 2.26
N GLU A 128 -9.67 -15.46 3.52
CA GLU A 128 -10.97 -14.89 3.89
C GLU A 128 -10.92 -13.36 3.82
N SER A 129 -9.94 -12.73 4.48
CA SER A 129 -9.82 -11.27 4.54
C SER A 129 -9.17 -10.67 3.29
N ARG A 130 -8.39 -11.47 2.54
CA ARG A 130 -7.53 -11.03 1.43
C ARG A 130 -6.45 -10.04 1.85
N LEU A 131 -6.15 -9.96 3.15
CA LEU A 131 -5.10 -9.11 3.70
C LEU A 131 -3.78 -9.86 3.83
N CYS A 132 -2.70 -9.12 3.64
CA CYS A 132 -1.34 -9.61 3.79
C CYS A 132 -0.83 -9.26 5.20
N TRP A 133 -0.21 -10.21 5.87
CA TRP A 133 0.50 -10.00 7.13
C TRP A 133 1.92 -10.52 7.04
N PHE A 134 2.80 -10.11 7.96
CA PHE A 134 4.19 -10.59 7.97
C PHE A 134 4.22 -12.11 8.13
N ALA A 135 5.06 -12.76 7.33
CA ALA A 135 5.33 -14.17 7.53
C ALA A 135 6.01 -14.38 8.88
N GLN A 136 5.40 -15.20 9.73
CA GLN A 136 5.99 -15.64 10.98
C GLN A 136 7.10 -16.62 10.60
N SER A 137 8.36 -16.20 10.71
CA SER A 137 9.48 -17.10 10.54
C SER A 137 10.44 -16.90 11.73
N PRO A 138 11.06 -17.98 12.21
CA PRO A 138 12.14 -17.89 13.19
C PRO A 138 13.53 -18.03 12.55
N LEU A 139 13.60 -18.28 11.25
CA LEU A 139 14.80 -18.67 10.50
C LEU A 139 15.37 -17.54 9.63
N GLU A 140 15.05 -16.27 9.93
CA GLU A 140 15.51 -15.14 9.09
C GLU A 140 17.03 -15.05 9.06
N ASP A 141 17.56 -14.91 7.85
CA ASP A 141 18.90 -14.40 7.62
C ASP A 141 18.88 -12.87 7.40
N GLU A 142 20.08 -12.27 7.32
CA GLU A 142 20.22 -10.82 7.11
C GLU A 142 19.62 -10.37 5.77
N LEU A 143 19.59 -11.24 4.75
CA LEU A 143 19.06 -10.92 3.43
C LEU A 143 17.55 -10.67 3.48
N ALA A 144 16.79 -11.54 4.16
CA ALA A 144 15.36 -11.35 4.34
C ALA A 144 15.03 -10.03 5.06
N LEU A 145 15.84 -9.62 6.04
CA LEU A 145 15.65 -8.36 6.76
C LEU A 145 15.93 -7.13 5.86
N ASP A 146 16.94 -7.19 5.01
CA ASP A 146 17.22 -6.15 4.01
C ASP A 146 16.05 -5.99 3.02
N GLU A 147 15.37 -7.07 2.66
CA GLU A 147 14.18 -7.03 1.82
C GLU A 147 12.99 -6.37 2.54
N TYR A 148 12.73 -6.72 3.80
CA TYR A 148 11.69 -6.03 4.59
C TYR A 148 11.99 -4.53 4.71
N ASN A 149 13.24 -4.17 4.97
CA ASN A 149 13.69 -2.77 4.97
C ASN A 149 13.44 -2.10 3.62
N MET A 150 13.72 -2.79 2.52
CA MET A 150 13.44 -2.28 1.18
C MET A 150 11.95 -2.05 0.94
N VAL A 151 11.06 -2.99 1.33
CA VAL A 151 9.60 -2.80 1.22
C VAL A 151 9.18 -1.52 1.95
N GLY A 152 9.67 -1.34 3.18
CA GLY A 152 9.42 -0.12 3.96
C GLY A 152 9.86 1.14 3.20
N ARG A 153 11.07 1.15 2.64
CA ARG A 153 11.58 2.27 1.82
C ARG A 153 10.74 2.51 0.58
N LEU A 154 10.31 1.47 -0.12
CA LEU A 154 9.48 1.60 -1.32
C LEU A 154 8.13 2.24 -0.99
N ILE A 155 7.46 1.80 0.09
CA ILE A 155 6.21 2.41 0.54
C ILE A 155 6.45 3.87 0.94
N GLY A 156 7.51 4.16 1.67
CA GLY A 156 7.88 5.54 2.02
C GLY A 156 8.16 6.42 0.79
N LEU A 157 8.86 5.88 -0.22
CA LEU A 157 9.12 6.58 -1.48
C LEU A 157 7.86 6.80 -2.30
N ALA A 158 6.92 5.84 -2.32
CA ALA A 158 5.63 5.98 -2.98
C ALA A 158 4.85 7.16 -2.38
N ILE A 159 4.75 7.22 -1.05
CA ILE A 159 4.15 8.35 -0.33
C ILE A 159 4.86 9.67 -0.69
N TYR A 160 6.20 9.68 -0.63
CA TYR A 160 6.99 10.89 -0.87
C TYR A 160 6.80 11.45 -2.29
N ASN A 161 6.61 10.57 -3.28
CA ASN A 161 6.39 10.92 -4.68
C ASN A 161 4.90 10.99 -5.07
N GLY A 162 3.97 10.78 -4.13
CA GLY A 162 2.53 10.86 -4.37
C GLY A 162 1.97 9.74 -5.26
N ILE A 163 2.54 8.55 -5.14
CA ILE A 163 2.14 7.34 -5.87
C ILE A 163 1.33 6.45 -4.93
N ILE A 164 0.15 6.03 -5.39
CA ILE A 164 -0.66 5.02 -4.70
C ILE A 164 -0.16 3.62 -5.04
N LEU A 165 -0.26 2.72 -4.07
CA LEU A 165 0.16 1.33 -4.18
C LEU A 165 -1.05 0.41 -4.10
N ASP A 166 -1.02 -0.65 -4.90
CA ASP A 166 -2.02 -1.71 -4.86
C ASP A 166 -1.58 -2.77 -3.83
N ILE A 167 -1.73 -2.44 -2.54
CA ILE A 167 -1.33 -3.29 -1.43
C ILE A 167 -2.47 -3.44 -0.43
N HIS A 168 -2.53 -4.60 0.20
CA HIS A 168 -3.66 -5.01 1.03
C HIS A 168 -3.18 -5.36 2.44
N PHE A 169 -2.54 -4.40 3.12
CA PHE A 169 -2.16 -4.54 4.52
C PHE A 169 -3.30 -4.13 5.44
N PRO A 170 -3.44 -4.75 6.62
CA PRO A 170 -4.48 -4.42 7.59
C PRO A 170 -4.19 -3.10 8.31
N LEU A 171 -5.23 -2.51 8.91
CA LEU A 171 -5.12 -1.29 9.72
C LEU A 171 -4.06 -1.42 10.83
N ALA A 172 -3.91 -2.63 11.38
CA ALA A 172 -2.91 -2.95 12.40
C ALA A 172 -1.48 -2.58 11.98
N LEU A 173 -1.11 -2.73 10.69
CA LEU A 173 0.22 -2.31 10.20
C LEU A 173 0.45 -0.81 10.43
N TYR A 174 -0.52 0.01 10.03
CA TYR A 174 -0.40 1.46 10.09
C TYR A 174 -0.45 1.97 11.53
N LYS A 175 -1.26 1.33 12.40
CA LYS A 175 -1.20 1.56 13.85
C LYS A 175 0.21 1.31 14.38
N LYS A 176 0.82 0.19 13.99
CA LYS A 176 2.16 -0.21 14.43
C LYS A 176 3.26 0.75 13.95
N LEU A 177 3.18 1.24 12.71
CA LEU A 177 4.08 2.28 12.19
C LEU A 177 3.94 3.60 12.95
N ALA A 178 2.71 4.04 13.26
CA ALA A 178 2.50 5.25 14.04
C ALA A 178 3.11 5.14 15.45
N LEU A 179 2.88 4.02 16.12
CA LEU A 179 3.46 3.74 17.44
C LEU A 179 4.99 3.67 17.40
N ALA A 180 5.57 3.07 16.36
CA ALA A 180 7.03 3.00 16.19
C ALA A 180 7.67 4.40 16.01
N ALA A 181 6.98 5.34 15.35
CA ALA A 181 7.44 6.72 15.23
C ALA A 181 7.40 7.47 16.57
N GLU A 182 6.37 7.23 17.40
CA GLU A 182 6.18 7.88 18.70
C GLU A 182 7.06 7.33 19.81
N SER A 183 7.43 6.05 19.73
CA SER A 183 8.10 5.35 20.81
C SER A 183 9.54 5.81 21.06
N GLN A 184 10.15 6.60 20.16
CA GLN A 184 11.57 7.01 20.24
C GLN A 184 12.52 5.85 20.57
N GLY A 185 12.18 4.62 20.17
CA GLY A 185 12.95 3.41 20.46
C GLY A 185 12.59 2.67 21.74
N ASP A 186 11.43 2.92 22.35
CA ASP A 186 10.85 2.08 23.42
C ASP A 186 9.87 1.03 22.85
N PRO A 187 10.29 -0.24 22.69
CA PRO A 187 9.46 -1.28 22.09
C PRO A 187 8.25 -1.66 22.96
N SER A 188 8.29 -1.37 24.26
CA SER A 188 7.23 -1.78 25.20
C SER A 188 5.88 -1.12 24.90
N ARG A 189 5.87 0.02 24.21
CA ARG A 189 4.63 0.71 23.81
C ARG A 189 3.87 0.02 22.68
N LEU A 190 4.49 -0.97 22.01
CA LEU A 190 3.87 -1.78 20.96
C LEU A 190 3.09 -2.98 21.52
N ASP A 191 3.22 -3.29 22.81
CA ASP A 191 2.75 -4.54 23.41
C ASP A 191 1.33 -4.49 23.99
N GLU A 192 0.73 -3.31 24.18
CA GLU A 192 -0.47 -3.15 25.02
C GLU A 192 -1.73 -2.62 24.30
N GLN A 193 -1.87 -2.80 22.98
CA GLN A 193 -2.97 -2.15 22.23
C GLN A 193 -3.78 -3.04 21.28
N TRP A 194 -3.50 -4.34 21.22
CA TRP A 194 -4.18 -5.23 20.27
C TRP A 194 -5.38 -5.91 20.88
N ASP A 195 -6.47 -5.96 20.14
CA ASP A 195 -7.68 -6.68 20.53
C ASP A 195 -8.11 -7.71 19.47
N LEU A 196 -9.20 -8.43 19.77
CA LEU A 196 -9.75 -9.42 18.87
C LEU A 196 -10.48 -8.80 17.67
N ASP A 197 -10.77 -7.50 17.65
CA ASP A 197 -11.30 -6.82 16.46
C ASP A 197 -10.17 -6.55 15.47
N ASP A 198 -8.99 -6.16 15.94
CA ASP A 198 -7.78 -6.05 15.11
C ASP A 198 -7.44 -7.40 14.46
N LEU A 199 -7.47 -8.49 15.22
CA LEU A 199 -7.22 -9.83 14.66
C LEU A 199 -8.33 -10.27 13.71
N MET A 200 -9.58 -9.90 13.97
CA MET A 200 -10.72 -10.25 13.10
C MET A 200 -10.58 -9.65 11.70
N GLU A 201 -9.95 -8.49 11.58
CA GLU A 201 -9.66 -7.89 10.28
C GLU A 201 -8.68 -8.78 9.47
N ILE A 202 -7.63 -9.29 10.12
CA ILE A 202 -6.53 -10.03 9.46
C ILE A 202 -6.88 -11.49 9.26
N ASP A 203 -7.23 -12.17 10.34
CA ASP A 203 -7.55 -13.60 10.41
C ASP A 203 -8.89 -13.81 11.12
N PRO A 204 -10.01 -13.70 10.37
CA PRO A 204 -11.34 -13.82 10.94
C PRO A 204 -11.59 -15.19 11.59
N ALA A 205 -11.02 -16.27 11.02
CA ALA A 205 -11.19 -17.61 11.54
C ALA A 205 -10.53 -17.77 12.92
N LEU A 206 -9.29 -17.31 13.04
CA LEU A 206 -8.54 -17.36 14.29
C LEU A 206 -9.19 -16.46 15.37
N ALA A 207 -9.58 -15.23 15.01
CA ALA A 207 -10.26 -14.32 15.93
C ALA A 207 -11.58 -14.90 16.45
N LYS A 208 -12.39 -15.53 15.57
CA LYS A 208 -13.62 -16.25 15.98
C LYS A 208 -13.30 -17.38 16.96
N GLY A 209 -12.26 -18.16 16.70
CA GLY A 209 -11.81 -19.24 17.59
C GLY A 209 -11.40 -18.75 18.98
N LEU A 210 -10.62 -17.66 19.06
CA LEU A 210 -10.22 -17.06 20.34
C LEU A 210 -11.42 -16.45 21.09
N ARG A 211 -12.37 -15.81 20.39
CA ARG A 211 -13.64 -15.34 21.01
C ARG A 211 -14.46 -16.50 21.57
N GLN A 212 -14.51 -17.62 20.85
CA GLN A 212 -15.22 -18.82 21.32
C GLN A 212 -14.57 -19.37 22.59
N LEU A 213 -13.23 -19.39 22.68
CA LEU A 213 -12.51 -19.77 23.90
C LEU A 213 -12.86 -18.86 25.08
N GLU A 214 -12.88 -17.53 24.88
CA GLU A 214 -13.25 -16.60 25.96
C GLU A 214 -14.70 -16.75 26.42
N ALA A 215 -15.61 -17.04 25.50
CA ALA A 215 -17.03 -17.19 25.78
C ALA A 215 -17.43 -18.62 26.22
N PHE A 216 -16.50 -19.57 26.23
CA PHE A 216 -16.82 -20.98 26.50
C PHE A 216 -17.33 -21.17 27.93
N GLU A 217 -18.53 -21.73 28.10
CA GLU A 217 -19.14 -21.93 29.43
C GLU A 217 -18.73 -23.26 30.10
N GLY A 218 -18.15 -24.20 29.35
CA GLY A 218 -17.72 -25.51 29.84
C GLY A 218 -16.34 -25.49 30.51
N ASP A 219 -15.81 -26.68 30.84
CA ASP A 219 -14.45 -26.84 31.34
C ASP A 219 -13.44 -26.68 30.19
N VAL A 220 -12.69 -25.59 30.21
CA VAL A 220 -11.71 -25.25 29.18
C VAL A 220 -10.57 -26.27 29.14
N LEU A 221 -10.15 -26.79 30.30
CA LEU A 221 -9.05 -27.73 30.38
C LEU A 221 -9.39 -29.03 29.65
N GLU A 222 -10.57 -29.58 29.94
CA GLU A 222 -11.04 -30.83 29.33
C GLU A 222 -11.39 -30.65 27.84
N ALA A 223 -11.99 -29.51 27.46
CA ALA A 223 -12.48 -29.30 26.10
C ALA A 223 -11.39 -28.93 25.09
N TYR A 224 -10.40 -28.12 25.50
CA TYR A 224 -9.36 -27.63 24.60
C TYR A 224 -8.09 -28.47 24.66
N ASP A 225 -7.73 -29.01 25.83
CA ASP A 225 -6.48 -29.76 26.06
C ASP A 225 -5.28 -29.04 25.43
N ARG A 226 -5.05 -27.81 25.90
CA ARG A 226 -3.98 -26.91 25.45
C ARG A 226 -3.20 -26.39 26.64
N THR A 227 -1.99 -25.92 26.35
CA THR A 227 -1.13 -25.20 27.29
C THR A 227 -0.85 -23.79 26.73
N PHE A 228 -0.02 -23.00 27.41
CA PHE A 228 0.40 -21.68 26.92
C PHE A 228 1.50 -21.77 25.84
N GLN A 229 1.66 -22.93 25.19
CA GLN A 229 2.50 -23.07 23.99
C GLN A 229 1.62 -23.10 22.74
N VAL A 230 2.02 -22.34 21.73
CA VAL A 230 1.35 -22.29 20.42
C VAL A 230 2.21 -22.89 19.34
N GLU A 231 1.55 -23.45 18.33
CA GLU A 231 2.18 -23.97 17.13
C GLU A 231 1.85 -23.08 15.94
N TYR A 232 2.85 -22.85 15.08
CA TYR A 232 2.69 -22.10 13.84
C TYR A 232 3.54 -22.73 12.73
N GLU A 233 3.09 -22.60 11.49
CA GLU A 233 3.80 -23.14 10.32
C GLU A 233 4.61 -22.04 9.64
N SER A 234 5.85 -22.36 9.26
CA SER A 234 6.71 -21.49 8.46
C SER A 234 7.59 -22.33 7.55
N PHE A 235 7.63 -22.01 6.25
CA PHE A 235 8.38 -22.76 5.24
C PHE A 235 8.13 -24.28 5.26
N GLY A 236 6.88 -24.70 5.51
CA GLY A 236 6.49 -26.11 5.59
C GLY A 236 7.00 -26.84 6.84
N GLN A 237 7.50 -26.12 7.83
CA GLN A 237 7.93 -26.63 9.13
C GLN A 237 7.05 -26.08 10.23
N THR A 238 6.74 -26.92 11.22
CA THR A 238 6.00 -26.51 12.43
C THR A 238 6.97 -26.04 13.49
N PHE A 239 6.71 -24.86 14.04
CA PHE A 239 7.44 -24.26 15.14
C PHE A 239 6.53 -24.14 16.36
N GLN A 240 7.16 -24.16 17.54
CA GLN A 240 6.50 -24.01 18.82
C GLN A 240 7.02 -22.75 19.51
N HIS A 241 6.11 -22.02 20.17
CA HIS A 241 6.46 -20.85 20.97
C HIS A 241 5.68 -20.85 22.28
N ASP A 242 6.40 -20.70 23.39
CA ASP A 242 5.81 -20.50 24.70
C ASP A 242 5.36 -19.04 24.82
N LEU A 243 4.05 -18.79 24.92
CA LEU A 243 3.46 -17.45 25.05
C LEU A 243 3.88 -16.75 26.34
N ILE A 244 4.11 -17.54 27.39
CA ILE A 244 4.64 -17.10 28.69
C ILE A 244 5.79 -18.01 29.10
N PRO A 245 6.65 -17.62 30.06
CA PRO A 245 7.74 -18.47 30.52
C PRO A 245 7.24 -19.85 30.99
N ASP A 246 7.85 -20.92 30.46
CA ASP A 246 7.46 -22.31 30.73
C ASP A 246 6.02 -22.65 30.28
N GLY A 247 5.54 -21.97 29.24
CA GLY A 247 4.15 -22.06 28.75
C GLY A 247 3.72 -23.47 28.37
N VAL A 248 4.64 -24.31 27.90
CA VAL A 248 4.39 -25.73 27.60
C VAL A 248 3.87 -26.51 28.82
N ASN A 249 4.25 -26.13 30.04
CA ASN A 249 3.87 -26.81 31.28
C ASN A 249 2.68 -26.13 32.00
N ILE A 250 2.15 -25.03 31.45
CA ILE A 250 1.07 -24.26 32.05
C ILE A 250 -0.23 -24.58 31.30
N PRO A 251 -1.14 -25.38 31.89
CA PRO A 251 -2.39 -25.75 31.23
C PRO A 251 -3.34 -24.56 31.06
N LEU A 252 -4.07 -24.56 29.95
CA LEU A 252 -5.14 -23.63 29.68
C LEU A 252 -6.40 -24.05 30.46
N THR A 253 -6.95 -23.12 31.23
CA THR A 253 -8.09 -23.33 32.13
C THR A 253 -9.06 -22.15 32.03
N ASN A 254 -10.25 -22.30 32.63
CA ASN A 254 -11.22 -21.19 32.68
C ASN A 254 -10.64 -19.93 33.37
N ALA A 255 -9.73 -20.09 34.33
CA ALA A 255 -9.20 -18.99 35.13
C ALA A 255 -8.17 -18.14 34.36
N ASN A 256 -7.42 -18.74 33.44
CA ASN A 256 -6.32 -18.08 32.71
C ASN A 256 -6.58 -17.90 31.21
N ARG A 257 -7.77 -18.28 30.69
CA ARG A 257 -8.11 -18.14 29.27
C ARG A 257 -7.99 -16.73 28.69
N SER A 258 -8.36 -15.70 29.46
CA SER A 258 -8.24 -14.31 28.99
C SER A 258 -6.79 -13.86 28.92
N GLU A 259 -5.94 -14.36 29.82
CA GLU A 259 -4.49 -14.14 29.74
C GLU A 259 -3.90 -14.87 28.53
N PHE A 260 -4.31 -16.10 28.25
CA PHE A 260 -3.91 -16.82 27.05
C PHE A 260 -4.23 -16.03 25.78
N VAL A 261 -5.45 -15.51 25.65
CA VAL A 261 -5.85 -14.70 24.47
C VAL A 261 -5.01 -13.43 24.37
N LYS A 262 -4.79 -12.72 25.49
CA LYS A 262 -3.94 -11.53 25.52
C LYS A 262 -2.50 -11.83 25.05
N GLU A 263 -1.88 -12.86 25.59
CA GLU A 263 -0.50 -13.24 25.22
C GLU A 263 -0.42 -13.79 23.80
N TYR A 264 -1.48 -14.45 23.30
CA TYR A 264 -1.58 -14.85 21.91
C TYR A 264 -1.60 -13.63 20.97
N LEU A 265 -2.40 -12.61 21.27
CA LEU A 265 -2.44 -11.37 20.49
C LEU A 265 -1.08 -10.67 20.49
N LYS A 266 -0.43 -10.57 21.65
CA LYS A 266 0.94 -10.04 21.74
C LYS A 266 1.92 -10.83 20.87
N PHE A 267 1.84 -12.16 20.90
CA PHE A 267 2.66 -13.01 20.05
C PHE A 267 2.42 -12.74 18.56
N TYR A 268 1.16 -12.68 18.13
CA TYR A 268 0.76 -12.50 16.73
C TYR A 268 1.20 -11.14 16.17
N PHE A 269 0.97 -10.05 16.91
CA PHE A 269 1.20 -8.68 16.44
C PHE A 269 2.61 -8.13 16.72
N THR A 270 3.29 -8.68 17.72
CA THR A 270 4.62 -8.21 18.13
C THR A 270 5.65 -9.30 18.04
N THR A 271 5.58 -10.34 18.88
CA THR A 271 6.72 -11.24 19.13
C THR A 271 7.12 -12.02 17.88
N SER A 272 6.16 -12.59 17.16
CA SER A 272 6.39 -13.48 16.01
C SER A 272 6.94 -12.77 14.77
N ILE A 273 6.83 -11.44 14.70
CA ILE A 273 7.19 -10.62 13.54
C ILE A 273 8.17 -9.50 13.89
N ALA A 274 8.76 -9.52 15.09
CA ALA A 274 9.48 -8.39 15.64
C ALA A 274 10.64 -7.91 14.75
N LYS A 275 11.47 -8.85 14.26
CA LYS A 275 12.64 -8.51 13.43
C LYS A 275 12.22 -7.97 12.07
N GLN A 276 11.29 -8.66 11.43
CA GLN A 276 10.73 -8.37 10.12
C GLN A 276 10.09 -6.98 10.12
N PHE A 277 9.23 -6.72 11.10
CA PHE A 277 8.59 -5.42 11.26
C PHE A 277 9.60 -4.32 11.59
N ASN A 278 10.58 -4.58 12.46
CA ASN A 278 11.56 -3.55 12.80
C ASN A 278 12.37 -3.11 11.56
N ALA A 279 12.81 -4.08 10.75
CA ALA A 279 13.50 -3.78 9.49
C ALA A 279 12.60 -2.99 8.53
N PHE A 280 11.34 -3.44 8.34
CA PHE A 280 10.33 -2.73 7.54
C PHE A 280 10.08 -1.30 8.03
N SER A 281 9.88 -1.13 9.34
CA SER A 281 9.59 0.14 9.99
C SER A 281 10.76 1.11 9.85
N GLU A 282 12.00 0.64 10.03
CA GLU A 282 13.20 1.43 9.79
C GLU A 282 13.26 1.95 8.35
N GLY A 283 13.01 1.08 7.36
CA GLY A 283 12.98 1.48 5.95
C GLY A 283 11.90 2.52 5.66
N PHE A 284 10.70 2.32 6.21
CA PHE A 284 9.58 3.26 6.07
C PHE A 284 9.90 4.62 6.67
N HIS A 285 10.38 4.65 7.91
CA HIS A 285 10.69 5.89 8.63
C HIS A 285 11.94 6.59 8.08
N LEU A 286 12.88 5.88 7.48
CA LEU A 286 14.02 6.51 6.80
C LEU A 286 13.57 7.51 5.74
N VAL A 287 12.42 7.26 5.08
CA VAL A 287 11.85 8.17 4.08
C VAL A 287 10.81 9.12 4.68
N THR A 288 10.01 8.67 5.64
CA THR A 288 8.82 9.42 6.10
C THR A 288 9.02 10.23 7.37
N LEU A 289 10.01 9.89 8.21
CA LEU A 289 10.23 10.57 9.49
C LEU A 289 10.50 12.06 9.30
N GLY A 290 9.97 12.88 10.20
CA GLY A 290 10.12 14.33 10.17
C GLY A 290 9.29 15.05 9.09
N SER A 291 8.42 14.33 8.38
CA SER A 291 7.49 14.91 7.39
C SER A 291 6.10 15.19 8.00
N ALA A 292 5.22 15.77 7.19
CA ALA A 292 3.82 16.00 7.52
C ALA A 292 3.00 14.70 7.69
N ILE A 293 3.57 13.51 7.45
CA ILE A 293 2.88 12.23 7.66
C ILE A 293 2.40 12.03 9.11
N GLN A 294 3.08 12.64 10.08
CA GLN A 294 2.70 12.61 11.50
C GLN A 294 1.37 13.33 11.80
N LEU A 295 0.81 14.07 10.83
CA LEU A 295 -0.51 14.68 10.95
C LEU A 295 -1.65 13.67 10.70
N PHE A 296 -1.32 12.49 10.19
CA PHE A 296 -2.28 11.48 9.76
C PHE A 296 -2.51 10.45 10.85
N ARG A 297 -3.76 10.02 11.00
CA ARG A 297 -4.15 8.84 11.77
C ARG A 297 -3.85 7.57 10.98
N PRO A 298 -3.76 6.39 11.62
CA PRO A 298 -3.50 5.13 10.95
C PRO A 298 -4.39 4.86 9.71
N GLU A 299 -5.69 5.12 9.81
CA GLU A 299 -6.65 4.92 8.71
C GLU A 299 -6.40 5.91 7.57
N GLU A 300 -5.94 7.12 7.90
CA GLU A 300 -5.60 8.14 6.90
C GLU A 300 -4.26 7.84 6.21
N VAL A 301 -3.33 7.16 6.91
CA VAL A 301 -2.07 6.65 6.33
C VAL A 301 -2.35 5.49 5.37
N GLU A 302 -3.26 4.58 5.72
CA GLU A 302 -3.76 3.57 4.77
C GLU A 302 -4.31 4.23 3.51
N GLN A 303 -5.22 5.21 3.64
CA GLN A 303 -5.79 5.92 2.50
C GLN A 303 -4.73 6.65 1.66
N LEU A 304 -3.65 7.13 2.28
CA LEU A 304 -2.55 7.78 1.59
C LEU A 304 -1.74 6.81 0.72
N ILE A 305 -1.55 5.58 1.22
CA ILE A 305 -0.76 4.55 0.54
C ILE A 305 -1.61 3.81 -0.49
N CYS A 306 -2.77 3.32 -0.09
CA CYS A 306 -3.61 2.44 -0.90
C CYS A 306 -4.62 3.22 -1.74
N GLY A 307 -4.90 4.48 -1.40
CA GLY A 307 -5.96 5.27 -2.00
C GLY A 307 -7.30 5.15 -1.26
N SER A 308 -8.23 6.04 -1.62
CA SER A 308 -9.59 6.11 -1.12
C SER A 308 -10.51 5.10 -1.84
N PRO A 309 -11.41 4.42 -1.12
CA PRO A 309 -12.45 3.59 -1.72
C PRO A 309 -13.68 4.37 -2.21
N ASP A 310 -13.74 5.69 -1.94
CA ASP A 310 -14.88 6.54 -2.34
C ASP A 310 -14.79 6.93 -3.82
N LEU A 311 -15.76 6.46 -4.62
CA LEU A 311 -15.74 6.54 -6.08
C LEU A 311 -16.88 7.41 -6.63
N ASP A 312 -16.61 8.71 -6.82
CA ASP A 312 -17.51 9.60 -7.58
C ASP A 312 -17.22 9.57 -9.10
N PHE A 313 -17.92 8.70 -9.81
CA PHE A 313 -17.81 8.59 -11.28
C PHE A 313 -18.33 9.82 -12.03
N ASN A 314 -19.12 10.70 -11.40
CA ASN A 314 -19.51 11.97 -12.03
C ASN A 314 -18.30 12.92 -12.08
N ALA A 315 -17.52 12.97 -10.99
CA ALA A 315 -16.27 13.72 -10.98
C ALA A 315 -15.27 13.17 -12.00
N LEU A 316 -15.20 11.84 -12.17
CA LEU A 316 -14.36 11.21 -13.21
C LEU A 316 -14.77 11.65 -14.62
N GLU A 317 -16.07 11.59 -14.95
CA GLU A 317 -16.59 11.99 -16.25
C GLU A 317 -16.22 13.43 -16.60
N GLN A 318 -16.30 14.33 -15.61
CA GLN A 318 -16.01 15.76 -15.80
C GLN A 318 -14.55 16.04 -16.16
N ILE A 319 -13.61 15.27 -15.60
CA ILE A 319 -12.17 15.48 -15.85
C ILE A 319 -11.62 14.64 -17.00
N THR A 320 -12.41 13.72 -17.55
CA THR A 320 -11.95 12.76 -18.54
C THR A 320 -11.54 13.45 -19.84
N GLN A 321 -10.32 13.14 -20.28
CA GLN A 321 -9.80 13.59 -21.56
C GLN A 321 -10.16 12.59 -22.66
N TYR A 322 -10.36 13.10 -23.87
CA TYR A 322 -10.74 12.28 -25.03
C TYR A 322 -9.74 12.45 -26.16
N GLU A 323 -9.28 11.33 -26.71
CA GLU A 323 -8.24 11.29 -27.73
C GLU A 323 -8.66 10.50 -28.97
N GLY A 324 -7.87 10.60 -30.05
CA GLY A 324 -8.12 9.87 -31.29
C GLY A 324 -9.40 10.30 -32.03
N GLY A 325 -9.81 11.56 -31.85
CA GLY A 325 -11.02 12.13 -32.45
C GLY A 325 -12.31 11.86 -31.67
N PHE A 326 -12.23 11.23 -30.50
CA PHE A 326 -13.33 11.25 -29.53
C PHE A 326 -13.42 12.60 -28.82
N HIS A 327 -14.63 12.94 -28.37
CA HIS A 327 -14.93 14.10 -27.55
C HIS A 327 -16.20 13.84 -26.74
N ALA A 328 -16.49 14.63 -25.71
CA ALA A 328 -17.65 14.43 -24.82
C ALA A 328 -19.00 14.23 -25.56
N LYS A 329 -19.21 14.94 -26.66
CA LYS A 329 -20.44 14.82 -27.48
C LYS A 329 -20.51 13.58 -28.39
N SER A 330 -19.40 12.85 -28.56
CA SER A 330 -19.36 11.67 -29.42
C SER A 330 -20.37 10.64 -28.93
N ARG A 331 -21.10 10.02 -29.85
CA ARG A 331 -22.18 9.08 -29.51
C ARG A 331 -21.69 7.94 -28.61
N ILE A 332 -20.52 7.39 -28.93
CA ILE A 332 -19.89 6.31 -28.16
C ILE A 332 -19.48 6.72 -26.75
N ILE A 333 -19.04 7.97 -26.56
CA ILE A 333 -18.65 8.48 -25.23
C ILE A 333 -19.88 8.66 -24.34
N ARG A 334 -20.99 9.17 -24.89
CA ARG A 334 -22.26 9.22 -24.16
C ARG A 334 -22.74 7.83 -23.77
N TRP A 335 -22.66 6.85 -24.68
CA TRP A 335 -23.00 5.46 -24.37
C TRP A 335 -22.09 4.85 -23.30
N PHE A 336 -20.80 5.19 -23.31
CA PHE A 336 -19.85 4.76 -22.29
C PHE A 336 -20.30 5.26 -20.91
N TRP A 337 -20.50 6.56 -20.73
CA TRP A 337 -20.90 7.11 -19.42
C TRP A 337 -22.29 6.67 -18.97
N GLU A 338 -23.26 6.58 -19.88
CA GLU A 338 -24.58 5.99 -19.57
C GLU A 338 -24.46 4.54 -19.07
N THR A 339 -23.49 3.78 -19.61
CA THR A 339 -23.23 2.39 -19.19
C THR A 339 -22.54 2.36 -17.82
N VAL A 340 -21.49 3.16 -17.64
CA VAL A 340 -20.68 3.18 -16.41
C VAL A 340 -21.47 3.71 -15.22
N HIS A 341 -22.31 4.73 -15.41
CA HIS A 341 -23.18 5.24 -14.33
C HIS A 341 -24.26 4.24 -13.92
N ALA A 342 -24.63 3.32 -14.80
CA ALA A 342 -25.58 2.24 -14.52
C ALA A 342 -24.93 1.01 -13.85
N TYR A 343 -23.60 0.96 -13.75
CA TYR A 343 -22.90 -0.14 -13.08
C TYR A 343 -23.08 -0.11 -11.56
N GLU A 344 -23.09 -1.31 -10.98
CA GLU A 344 -22.93 -1.51 -9.54
C GLU A 344 -21.49 -1.16 -9.11
N ASP A 345 -21.29 -0.92 -7.82
CA ASP A 345 -19.98 -0.51 -7.28
C ASP A 345 -18.88 -1.53 -7.56
N LYS A 346 -19.23 -2.82 -7.61
CA LYS A 346 -18.30 -3.89 -7.99
C LYS A 346 -17.76 -3.70 -9.41
N ASP A 347 -18.62 -3.40 -10.37
CA ASP A 347 -18.21 -3.25 -11.78
C ASP A 347 -17.53 -1.91 -12.03
N LYS A 348 -17.90 -0.86 -11.27
CA LYS A 348 -17.16 0.41 -11.22
C LYS A 348 -15.72 0.20 -10.75
N LYS A 349 -15.51 -0.55 -9.66
CA LYS A 349 -14.17 -0.93 -9.16
C LYS A 349 -13.38 -1.71 -10.20
N ARG A 350 -14.01 -2.68 -10.87
CA ARG A 350 -13.38 -3.46 -11.97
C ARG A 350 -12.98 -2.59 -13.14
N LEU A 351 -13.81 -1.62 -13.54
CA LEU A 351 -13.46 -0.67 -14.59
C LEU A 351 -12.26 0.18 -14.18
N LEU A 352 -12.25 0.67 -12.94
CA LEU A 352 -11.15 1.47 -12.43
C LEU A 352 -9.85 0.66 -12.38
N PHE A 353 -9.91 -0.58 -11.88
CA PHE A 353 -8.79 -1.51 -11.89
C PHE A 353 -8.31 -1.80 -13.31
N PHE A 354 -9.22 -2.10 -14.22
CA PHE A 354 -8.88 -2.35 -15.63
C PHE A 354 -8.15 -1.17 -16.27
N ALA A 355 -8.58 0.06 -16.01
CA ALA A 355 -8.03 1.25 -16.66
C ALA A 355 -6.82 1.85 -15.94
N THR A 356 -6.68 1.64 -14.63
CA THR A 356 -5.67 2.31 -13.80
C THR A 356 -4.73 1.35 -13.07
N GLY A 357 -5.04 0.06 -13.01
CA GLY A 357 -4.32 -0.94 -12.22
C GLY A 357 -4.54 -0.81 -10.71
N SER A 358 -5.60 -0.11 -10.28
CA SER A 358 -6.06 -0.05 -8.88
C SER A 358 -7.57 0.13 -8.85
N ASP A 359 -8.25 -0.47 -7.87
CA ASP A 359 -9.68 -0.25 -7.62
C ASP A 359 -9.94 0.90 -6.62
N ARG A 360 -8.87 1.58 -6.19
CA ARG A 360 -8.86 2.75 -5.30
C ARG A 360 -8.34 3.98 -6.04
N VAL A 361 -8.58 5.16 -5.46
CA VAL A 361 -8.23 6.46 -6.08
C VAL A 361 -7.36 7.32 -5.18
N PRO A 362 -6.57 8.27 -5.71
CA PRO A 362 -5.82 9.19 -4.88
C PRO A 362 -6.70 9.94 -3.87
N ILE A 363 -6.10 10.37 -2.75
CA ILE A 363 -6.78 11.26 -1.79
C ILE A 363 -7.25 12.52 -2.54
N GLY A 364 -8.54 12.83 -2.42
CA GLY A 364 -9.24 13.86 -3.21
C GLY A 364 -10.29 13.27 -4.17
N GLY A 365 -10.24 11.97 -4.45
CA GLY A 365 -11.27 11.27 -5.22
C GLY A 365 -11.03 11.29 -6.73
N LEU A 366 -11.98 10.72 -7.47
CA LEU A 366 -11.88 10.54 -8.92
C LEU A 366 -11.72 11.84 -9.73
N GLY A 367 -12.16 12.98 -9.20
CA GLY A 367 -11.97 14.29 -9.84
C GLY A 367 -10.51 14.77 -9.88
N HIS A 368 -9.60 14.11 -9.17
CA HIS A 368 -8.16 14.40 -9.22
C HIS A 368 -7.34 13.36 -9.98
N LEU A 369 -8.00 12.31 -10.50
CA LEU A 369 -7.38 11.30 -11.34
C LEU A 369 -7.18 11.86 -12.75
N SER A 370 -6.01 11.67 -13.36
CA SER A 370 -5.88 11.84 -14.81
C SER A 370 -6.49 10.61 -15.47
N PHE A 371 -7.53 10.76 -16.29
CA PHE A 371 -8.19 9.65 -16.98
C PHE A 371 -8.46 10.00 -18.44
N THR A 372 -8.07 9.11 -19.35
CA THR A 372 -8.16 9.36 -20.79
C THR A 372 -8.90 8.24 -21.49
N ILE A 373 -9.85 8.57 -22.36
CA ILE A 373 -10.50 7.62 -23.27
C ILE A 373 -10.01 7.89 -24.70
N SER A 374 -9.25 6.95 -25.25
CA SER A 374 -8.64 7.06 -26.57
C SER A 374 -9.27 6.11 -27.58
N LYS A 375 -9.46 6.59 -28.82
CA LYS A 375 -9.99 5.77 -29.91
C LYS A 375 -8.94 4.74 -30.38
N ASN A 376 -9.29 3.47 -30.29
CA ASN A 376 -8.51 2.34 -30.79
C ASN A 376 -9.11 1.77 -32.09
N GLY A 377 -9.09 2.57 -33.15
CA GLY A 377 -9.54 2.16 -34.48
C GLY A 377 -11.06 2.25 -34.74
N PRO A 378 -11.52 1.70 -35.88
CA PRO A 378 -12.92 1.75 -36.29
C PRO A 378 -13.80 0.77 -35.48
N ASP A 379 -15.06 0.63 -35.86
CA ASP A 379 -15.95 -0.42 -35.33
C ASP A 379 -15.28 -1.80 -35.49
N SER A 380 -15.31 -2.60 -34.43
CA SER A 380 -14.59 -3.87 -34.35
C SER A 380 -15.20 -4.77 -33.27
N MET A 381 -14.84 -6.05 -33.29
CA MET A 381 -15.16 -7.01 -32.23
C MET A 381 -14.07 -7.12 -31.16
N ARG A 382 -12.96 -6.38 -31.33
CA ARG A 382 -11.88 -6.32 -30.34
C ARG A 382 -12.42 -5.81 -29.01
N LEU A 383 -11.92 -6.37 -27.92
CA LEU A 383 -12.19 -5.87 -26.58
C LEU A 383 -11.49 -4.52 -26.36
N PRO A 384 -12.01 -3.68 -25.44
CA PRO A 384 -11.24 -2.58 -24.89
C PRO A 384 -9.88 -3.05 -24.38
N THR A 385 -8.90 -2.17 -24.44
CA THR A 385 -7.57 -2.36 -23.83
C THR A 385 -7.24 -1.16 -22.96
N SER A 386 -6.21 -1.24 -22.12
CA SER A 386 -5.80 -0.13 -21.28
C SER A 386 -4.28 0.02 -21.23
N HIS A 387 -3.85 1.25 -20.97
CA HIS A 387 -2.50 1.55 -20.52
C HIS A 387 -2.58 2.10 -19.10
N THR A 388 -2.52 1.20 -18.12
CA THR A 388 -2.69 1.50 -16.69
C THR A 388 -1.66 2.49 -16.15
N CYS A 389 -0.44 2.51 -16.73
CA CYS A 389 0.61 3.47 -16.39
C CYS A 389 0.18 4.93 -16.65
N TYR A 390 -0.69 5.15 -17.64
CA TYR A 390 -1.18 6.47 -18.05
C TYR A 390 -2.67 6.68 -17.77
N ASN A 391 -3.33 5.71 -17.13
CA ASN A 391 -4.78 5.70 -16.89
C ASN A 391 -5.59 5.88 -18.19
N THR A 392 -5.14 5.27 -19.29
CA THR A 392 -5.77 5.41 -20.60
C THR A 392 -6.59 4.18 -20.94
N LEU A 393 -7.90 4.36 -21.12
CA LEU A 393 -8.82 3.36 -21.67
C LEU A 393 -8.92 3.49 -23.19
N MET A 394 -8.67 2.40 -23.89
CA MET A 394 -8.69 2.35 -25.35
C MET A 394 -9.95 1.67 -25.86
N LEU A 395 -10.79 2.40 -26.59
CA LEU A 395 -12.08 1.92 -27.10
C LEU A 395 -12.14 1.91 -28.63
N CYS A 396 -12.58 0.79 -29.22
CA CYS A 396 -12.96 0.77 -30.63
C CYS A 396 -14.20 1.65 -30.86
N ALA A 397 -14.40 2.16 -32.08
CA ALA A 397 -15.58 2.96 -32.41
C ALA A 397 -16.84 2.10 -32.63
N TYR A 398 -17.27 1.36 -31.60
CA TYR A 398 -18.41 0.44 -31.64
C TYR A 398 -19.66 1.09 -32.25
N SER A 399 -20.32 0.37 -33.16
CA SER A 399 -21.47 0.87 -33.92
C SER A 399 -22.77 0.97 -33.11
N SER A 400 -22.91 0.23 -32.00
CA SER A 400 -24.10 0.23 -31.12
C SER A 400 -23.75 0.27 -29.62
N LYS A 401 -24.72 0.67 -28.78
CA LYS A 401 -24.57 0.72 -27.32
C LYS A 401 -24.43 -0.68 -26.73
N GLU A 402 -25.20 -1.64 -27.22
CA GLU A 402 -25.21 -3.03 -26.77
C GLU A 402 -23.83 -3.67 -26.98
N ARG A 403 -23.19 -3.39 -28.13
CA ARG A 403 -21.83 -3.85 -28.40
C ARG A 403 -20.83 -3.22 -27.45
N LEU A 404 -20.93 -1.91 -27.18
CA LEU A 404 -20.05 -1.28 -26.20
C LEU A 404 -20.21 -1.93 -24.82
N GLN A 405 -21.44 -2.15 -24.37
CA GLN A 405 -21.75 -2.75 -23.07
C GLN A 405 -21.17 -4.16 -22.95
N GLU A 406 -21.46 -5.03 -23.93
CA GLU A 406 -20.97 -6.41 -23.96
C GLU A 406 -19.44 -6.45 -23.94
N ARG A 407 -18.77 -5.67 -24.80
CA ARG A 407 -17.31 -5.69 -24.93
C ARG A 407 -16.62 -5.09 -23.72
N LEU A 408 -17.15 -4.00 -23.16
CA LEU A 408 -16.62 -3.39 -21.95
C LEU A 408 -16.77 -4.32 -20.75
N MET A 409 -17.94 -4.91 -20.56
CA MET A 409 -18.17 -5.87 -19.47
C MET A 409 -17.26 -7.10 -19.58
N THR A 410 -17.09 -7.62 -20.80
CA THR A 410 -16.16 -8.72 -21.05
C THR A 410 -14.72 -8.33 -20.71
N ALA A 411 -14.27 -7.14 -21.07
CA ALA A 411 -12.90 -6.70 -20.75
C ALA A 411 -12.68 -6.55 -19.24
N ILE A 412 -13.56 -5.84 -18.53
CA ILE A 412 -13.40 -5.60 -17.09
C ILE A 412 -13.60 -6.87 -16.26
N GLY A 413 -14.46 -7.80 -16.71
CA GLY A 413 -14.68 -9.08 -16.03
C GLY A 413 -13.50 -10.05 -16.12
N ASN A 414 -12.64 -9.89 -17.14
CA ASN A 414 -11.41 -10.69 -17.31
C ASN A 414 -10.16 -10.00 -16.74
N ALA A 415 -10.29 -8.77 -16.19
CA ALA A 415 -9.17 -8.02 -15.63
C ALA A 415 -8.61 -8.65 -14.35
N GLU A 416 -9.45 -9.34 -13.57
CA GLU A 416 -9.05 -10.02 -12.32
C GLU A 416 -8.10 -11.22 -12.57
N GLY A 417 -8.11 -11.81 -13.78
CA GLY A 417 -7.30 -12.99 -14.11
C GLY A 417 -5.80 -12.74 -14.28
N PHE A 418 -5.33 -11.49 -14.27
CA PHE A 418 -3.90 -11.13 -14.39
C PHE A 418 -3.26 -10.64 -13.07
N GLY A 419 -4.05 -10.56 -11.99
CA GLY A 419 -3.58 -10.16 -10.65
C GLY A 419 -3.57 -11.29 -9.62
N LEU A 420 -4.10 -12.47 -9.96
CA LEU A 420 -4.27 -13.61 -9.04
C LEU A 420 -3.88 -14.95 -9.70
N MET A 421 -2.72 -15.01 -10.36
CA MET A 421 -2.10 -16.27 -10.82
C MET A 421 -0.67 -16.40 -10.31
#